data_AF-A0A1Q5NE42-F1
#
_entry.id   AF-A0A1Q5NE42-F1
#
_cell.length_a   1.000
_cell.length_b   1.000
_cell.length_c   1.000
_cell.angle_alpha   90.00
_cell.angle_beta   90.00
_cell.angle_gamma   90.00
#
_symmetry.space_group_name_H-M   'P 1'
#
loop_
_entity.id
_entity.type
_entity.pdbx_description
1 polymer ?
#
loop_
_entity_poly.entity_id
_entity_poly.type
_entity_poly.pdbx_seq_one_letter_code
_entity_poly.pdbx_strand_id
1 'polypeptide(L)'
;MSALSGDEPGEPGVLTDSWDFDEDWLSDGPKLIVPVPAGSHVDASLVRRVIEGCRTAGADGVLVLTDGPGGPGASGRTRRTVAPGRAVAAVAGIGSPALLASCDRQGAVLFSGPGSALVAGTPRFLRGAVPEGVDGGRARFARYARTVAHRWPGLRSLARSLPPRHLAWSRSRDVPAGTGAARQLELMRGLTAGSVDAPDFARGWQAARRTSQDNGERLREPLLTAFGQVFSLLEDYSVDLDLKDADDLTDQELADAVREIAEYTEGF
;
A
#
# COMPACT_ATOMS: atom_id res chain seq x y z
N MET A 1 -43.43 30.13 -16.24
CA MET A 1 -42.00 30.06 -15.89
C MET A 1 -41.78 28.74 -15.17
N SER A 2 -41.41 27.71 -15.91
CA SER A 2 -41.03 26.40 -15.36
C SER A 2 -39.61 26.51 -14.80
N ALA A 3 -39.45 26.25 -13.50
CA ALA A 3 -38.13 26.03 -12.91
C ALA A 3 -37.70 24.60 -13.26
N LEU A 4 -36.61 24.50 -14.03
CA LEU A 4 -35.95 23.26 -14.37
C LEU A 4 -35.34 22.68 -13.09
N SER A 5 -35.96 21.60 -12.60
CA SER A 5 -35.37 20.66 -11.66
C SER A 5 -34.25 19.93 -12.38
N GLY A 6 -33.04 20.49 -12.28
CA GLY A 6 -31.81 19.77 -12.60
C GLY A 6 -31.50 18.85 -11.43
N ASP A 7 -32.03 17.62 -11.47
CA ASP A 7 -31.37 16.50 -10.81
C ASP A 7 -30.01 16.36 -11.51
N GLU A 8 -28.97 16.91 -10.91
CA GLU A 8 -27.62 16.46 -11.25
C GLU A 8 -27.55 14.97 -10.92
N PRO A 9 -27.00 14.12 -11.82
CA PRO A 9 -26.83 12.71 -11.54
C PRO A 9 -26.03 12.59 -10.24
N GLY A 10 -26.66 12.02 -9.20
CA GLY A 10 -26.12 11.95 -7.85
C GLY A 10 -24.70 11.37 -7.88
N GLU A 11 -23.72 12.20 -7.56
CA GLU A 11 -22.34 11.74 -7.49
C GLU A 11 -22.25 10.51 -6.57
N PRO A 12 -21.52 9.45 -6.94
CA PRO A 12 -21.37 8.28 -6.09
C PRO A 12 -20.81 8.70 -4.73
N GLY A 13 -21.56 8.35 -3.67
CA GLY A 13 -21.15 8.55 -2.30
C GLY A 13 -19.97 7.62 -1.98
N VAL A 14 -19.07 8.03 -1.08
CA VAL A 14 -17.98 7.15 -0.62
C VAL A 14 -18.53 5.95 0.19
N LEU A 15 -19.73 6.10 0.76
CA LEU A 15 -20.37 5.11 1.61
C LEU A 15 -21.83 4.87 1.21
N THR A 16 -22.27 3.62 1.38
CA THR A 16 -23.67 3.22 1.44
C THR A 16 -24.34 3.72 2.72
N ASP A 17 -25.65 3.56 2.88
CA ASP A 17 -26.36 3.86 4.13
C ASP A 17 -25.95 2.96 5.31
N SER A 18 -25.43 1.76 5.03
CA SER A 18 -24.98 0.77 6.03
C SER A 18 -23.59 1.03 6.61
N TRP A 19 -22.95 2.16 6.28
CA TRP A 19 -21.56 2.45 6.65
C TRP A 19 -20.55 1.45 6.06
N ASP A 20 -20.79 1.02 4.83
CA ASP A 20 -19.85 0.26 4.00
C ASP A 20 -19.38 1.10 2.81
N PHE A 21 -18.22 0.77 2.25
CA PHE A 21 -17.76 1.42 1.02
C PHE A 21 -18.69 1.11 -0.14
N ASP A 22 -19.05 2.15 -0.87
CA ASP A 22 -19.86 2.04 -2.08
C ASP A 22 -19.09 1.34 -3.22
N GLU A 23 -19.71 0.40 -3.91
CA GLU A 23 -19.06 -0.40 -4.96
C GLU A 23 -18.72 0.42 -6.21
N ASP A 24 -19.56 1.41 -6.56
CA ASP A 24 -19.29 2.31 -7.68
C ASP A 24 -18.09 3.21 -7.35
N TRP A 25 -18.03 3.71 -6.12
CA TRP A 25 -16.86 4.46 -5.65
C TRP A 25 -15.58 3.62 -5.63
N LEU A 26 -15.63 2.33 -5.25
CA LEU A 26 -14.47 1.45 -5.28
C LEU A 26 -13.99 1.13 -6.71
N SER A 27 -14.94 1.06 -7.65
CA SER A 27 -14.68 0.75 -9.06
C SER A 27 -14.15 1.95 -9.85
N ASP A 28 -14.48 3.18 -9.43
CA ASP A 28 -13.91 4.41 -9.98
C ASP A 28 -12.42 4.56 -9.59
N GLY A 29 -11.49 4.41 -10.55
CA GLY A 29 -10.05 4.47 -10.28
C GLY A 29 -9.60 3.35 -9.33
N PRO A 30 -9.37 2.12 -9.84
CA PRO A 30 -9.46 0.85 -9.11
C PRO A 30 -8.92 0.92 -7.67
N LYS A 31 -9.82 1.09 -6.70
CA LYS A 31 -9.46 1.26 -5.29
C LYS A 31 -9.28 -0.09 -4.61
N LEU A 32 -8.35 -0.16 -3.68
CA LEU A 32 -8.08 -1.35 -2.89
C LEU A 32 -8.38 -1.11 -1.42
N ILE A 33 -8.87 -2.13 -0.74
CA ILE A 33 -9.18 -2.09 0.69
C ILE A 33 -8.06 -2.79 1.49
N VAL A 34 -7.59 -2.13 2.54
CA VAL A 34 -6.61 -2.64 3.50
C VAL A 34 -7.16 -2.49 4.92
N PRO A 35 -7.39 -3.59 5.65
CA PRO A 35 -7.74 -3.49 7.05
C PRO A 35 -6.51 -3.10 7.88
N VAL A 36 -6.71 -2.21 8.86
CA VAL A 36 -5.65 -1.76 9.77
C VAL A 36 -6.10 -1.91 11.22
N PRO A 37 -5.18 -2.18 12.16
CA PRO A 37 -5.49 -2.19 13.59
C PRO A 37 -6.07 -0.85 14.05
N ALA A 38 -7.08 -0.90 14.90
CA ALA A 38 -7.64 0.28 15.55
C ALA A 38 -7.99 0.00 17.01
N GLY A 39 -8.10 1.06 17.82
CA GLY A 39 -8.61 0.98 19.19
C GLY A 39 -10.14 0.98 19.25
N SER A 40 -10.69 1.53 20.33
CA SER A 40 -12.13 1.75 20.50
C SER A 40 -12.63 3.06 19.86
N HIS A 41 -11.73 3.94 19.46
CA HIS A 41 -12.00 5.26 18.89
C HIS A 41 -10.99 5.56 17.77
N VAL A 42 -11.29 6.58 16.98
CA VAL A 42 -10.34 7.15 16.02
C VAL A 42 -9.16 7.73 16.78
N ASP A 43 -7.97 7.16 16.58
CA ASP A 43 -6.73 7.59 17.24
C ASP A 43 -5.82 8.40 16.29
N ALA A 44 -4.71 8.90 16.83
CA ALA A 44 -3.73 9.65 16.05
C ALA A 44 -3.11 8.83 14.90
N SER A 45 -3.07 7.50 15.00
CA SER A 45 -2.54 6.61 13.96
C SER A 45 -3.48 6.60 12.75
N LEU A 46 -4.78 6.41 12.97
CA LEU A 46 -5.79 6.48 11.91
C LEU A 46 -5.86 7.86 11.25
N VAL A 47 -5.79 8.93 12.05
CA VAL A 47 -5.79 10.29 11.50
C VAL A 47 -4.52 10.56 10.68
N ARG A 48 -3.35 10.09 11.14
CA ARG A 48 -2.13 10.22 10.36
C ARG A 48 -2.25 9.50 9.01
N ARG A 49 -2.79 8.28 8.97
CA ARG A 49 -2.97 7.53 7.71
C ARG A 49 -3.77 8.32 6.67
N VAL A 50 -4.90 8.92 7.03
CA VAL A 50 -5.68 9.72 6.08
C VAL A 50 -4.92 10.98 5.63
N ILE A 51 -4.21 11.67 6.54
CA ILE A 51 -3.43 12.85 6.20
C ILE A 51 -2.29 12.51 5.22
N GLU A 52 -1.54 11.45 5.49
CA GLU A 52 -0.45 10.98 4.62
C GLU A 52 -0.97 10.54 3.25
N GLY A 53 -2.13 9.86 3.24
CA GLY A 53 -2.83 9.50 2.01
C GLY A 53 -3.25 10.72 1.19
N CYS A 54 -3.89 11.71 1.83
CA CYS A 54 -4.27 12.97 1.19
C CYS A 54 -3.05 13.69 0.61
N ARG A 55 -1.97 13.83 1.40
CA ARG A 55 -0.76 14.51 0.93
C ARG A 55 -0.14 13.83 -0.29
N THR A 56 -0.09 12.50 -0.28
CA THR A 56 0.47 11.73 -1.40
C THR A 56 -0.44 11.82 -2.62
N ALA A 57 -1.76 11.80 -2.44
CA ALA A 57 -2.75 11.96 -3.51
C ALA A 57 -2.82 13.39 -4.09
N GLY A 58 -2.42 14.40 -3.32
CA GLY A 58 -2.56 15.81 -3.69
C GLY A 58 -3.89 16.43 -3.26
N ALA A 59 -4.56 15.85 -2.26
CA ALA A 59 -5.83 16.35 -1.74
C ALA A 59 -5.62 17.46 -0.69
N ASP A 60 -6.36 18.55 -0.81
CA ASP A 60 -6.22 19.74 0.04
C ASP A 60 -6.98 19.69 1.38
N GLY A 61 -7.67 18.58 1.65
CA GLY A 61 -8.51 18.46 2.83
C GLY A 61 -8.93 17.04 3.18
N VAL A 62 -9.41 16.89 4.40
CA VAL A 62 -10.04 15.66 4.91
C VAL A 62 -11.51 15.95 5.15
N LEU A 63 -12.36 15.21 4.46
CA LEU A 63 -13.78 15.12 4.74
C LEU A 63 -14.02 14.17 5.92
N VAL A 64 -14.74 14.64 6.93
CA VAL A 64 -15.12 13.86 8.10
C VAL A 64 -16.63 13.64 8.08
N LEU A 65 -17.06 12.38 8.10
CA LEU A 65 -18.45 11.98 8.30
C LEU A 65 -18.57 11.21 9.61
N THR A 66 -19.56 11.56 10.42
CA THR A 66 -19.95 10.84 11.64
C THR A 66 -21.45 10.70 11.69
N ASP A 67 -21.96 9.81 12.55
CA ASP A 67 -23.37 9.87 12.93
C ASP A 67 -23.71 11.23 13.55
N GLY A 68 -24.93 11.69 13.31
CA GLY A 68 -25.46 12.93 13.84
C GLY A 68 -25.69 12.88 15.35
N PRO A 69 -25.92 14.05 15.97
CA PRO A 69 -26.28 14.16 17.38
C PRO A 69 -27.69 13.61 17.60
N GLY A 70 -27.82 12.29 17.66
CA GLY A 70 -29.06 11.58 17.96
C GLY A 70 -28.87 10.11 18.34
N GLY A 71 -27.62 9.61 18.34
CA GLY A 71 -27.31 8.21 18.62
C GLY A 71 -27.42 7.32 17.37
N PRO A 72 -27.01 6.04 17.49
CA PRO A 72 -27.09 5.09 16.39
C PRO A 72 -28.54 4.92 15.94
N GLY A 73 -28.84 5.28 14.69
CA GLY A 73 -30.18 5.21 14.09
C GLY A 73 -30.91 6.55 13.90
N ALA A 74 -30.34 7.67 14.37
CA ALA A 74 -30.87 8.99 14.03
C ALA A 74 -30.48 9.37 12.60
N SER A 75 -31.47 9.55 11.72
CA SER A 75 -31.28 9.88 10.30
C SER A 75 -30.62 11.24 10.11
N GLY A 76 -29.29 11.25 10.10
CA GLY A 76 -28.50 12.41 9.73
C GLY A 76 -27.01 12.15 9.92
N ARG A 77 -26.24 12.17 8.83
CA ARG A 77 -24.77 12.16 8.90
C ARG A 77 -24.29 13.59 9.06
N THR A 78 -23.39 13.82 10.01
CA THR A 78 -22.72 15.11 10.12
C THR A 78 -21.53 15.12 9.17
N ARG A 79 -21.49 16.11 8.27
CA ARG A 79 -20.41 16.30 7.30
C ARG A 79 -19.62 17.56 7.64
N ARG A 80 -18.31 17.45 7.74
CA ARG A 80 -17.42 18.63 7.85
C ARG A 80 -16.10 18.41 7.13
N THR A 81 -15.51 19.50 6.64
CA THR A 81 -14.19 19.48 6.03
C THR A 81 -13.17 20.04 7.00
N VAL A 82 -12.03 19.37 7.14
CA VAL A 82 -10.94 19.78 8.02
C VAL A 82 -9.66 19.91 7.20
N ALA A 83 -8.94 21.02 7.39
CA ALA A 83 -7.63 21.21 6.80
C ALA A 83 -6.64 20.16 7.36
N PRO A 84 -5.72 19.59 6.55
CA PRO A 84 -4.85 18.49 6.99
C PRO A 84 -4.06 18.81 8.26
N GLY A 85 -3.56 20.05 8.41
CA GLY A 85 -2.81 20.48 9.59
C GLY A 85 -3.61 20.57 10.89
N ARG A 86 -4.95 20.54 10.83
CA ARG A 86 -5.84 20.57 12.00
C ARG A 86 -6.58 19.25 12.24
N ALA A 87 -6.42 18.27 11.34
CA ALA A 87 -7.19 17.03 11.36
C ALA A 87 -6.99 16.21 12.64
N VAL A 88 -5.76 16.12 13.19
CA VAL A 88 -5.52 15.35 14.43
C VAL A 88 -6.36 15.86 15.60
N ALA A 89 -6.30 17.16 15.89
CA ALA A 89 -7.05 17.75 17.00
C ALA A 89 -8.57 17.72 16.77
N ALA A 90 -9.02 17.81 15.51
CA ALA A 90 -10.43 17.81 15.21
C ALA A 90 -11.08 16.41 15.24
N VAL A 91 -10.30 15.36 14.98
CA VAL A 91 -10.82 14.02 14.65
C VAL A 91 -10.49 12.97 15.71
N ALA A 92 -9.41 13.12 16.48
CA ALA A 92 -9.05 12.15 17.51
C ALA A 92 -10.16 12.03 18.57
N GLY A 93 -10.44 10.79 18.99
CA GLY A 93 -11.47 10.46 19.98
C GLY A 93 -12.86 10.22 19.40
N ILE A 94 -13.07 10.45 18.10
CA ILE A 94 -14.36 10.14 17.45
C ILE A 94 -14.69 8.66 17.62
N GLY A 95 -15.92 8.37 18.07
CA GLY A 95 -16.46 7.01 18.17
C GLY A 95 -16.85 6.43 16.81
N SER A 96 -17.18 5.15 16.80
CA SER A 96 -17.73 4.50 15.62
C SER A 96 -19.24 4.77 15.50
N PRO A 97 -19.79 4.91 14.28
CA PRO A 97 -19.11 4.90 12.99
C PRO A 97 -18.54 6.26 12.58
N ALA A 98 -17.41 6.23 11.87
CA ALA A 98 -16.78 7.43 11.34
C ALA A 98 -16.03 7.18 10.03
N LEU A 99 -16.06 8.15 9.11
CA LEU A 99 -15.29 8.15 7.87
C LEU A 99 -14.40 9.38 7.82
N LEU A 100 -13.16 9.16 7.41
CA LEU A 100 -12.20 10.19 7.05
C LEU A 100 -11.82 10.00 5.58
N ALA A 101 -12.39 10.79 4.68
CA ALA A 101 -12.14 10.71 3.25
C ALA A 101 -11.28 11.88 2.77
N SER A 102 -10.50 11.68 1.71
CA SER A 102 -9.91 12.79 0.98
C SER A 102 -11.00 13.60 0.26
N CYS A 103 -10.85 14.93 0.16
CA CYS A 103 -11.86 15.77 -0.50
C CYS A 103 -12.06 15.44 -1.99
N ASP A 104 -11.02 14.97 -2.65
CA ASP A 104 -11.01 14.48 -4.04
C ASP A 104 -11.54 13.03 -4.18
N ARG A 105 -11.97 12.43 -3.07
CA ARG A 105 -12.51 11.06 -2.97
C ARG A 105 -11.57 9.96 -3.49
N GLN A 106 -10.28 10.22 -3.61
CA GLN A 106 -9.30 9.23 -4.02
C GLN A 106 -9.00 8.18 -2.95
N GLY A 107 -9.36 8.44 -1.70
CA GLY A 107 -9.29 7.44 -0.64
C GLY A 107 -9.99 7.85 0.65
N ALA A 108 -10.16 6.89 1.54
CA ALA A 108 -10.84 7.07 2.81
C ALA A 108 -10.42 6.04 3.86
N VAL A 109 -10.64 6.39 5.12
CA VAL A 109 -10.49 5.53 6.30
C VAL A 109 -11.85 5.43 6.97
N LEU A 110 -12.40 4.22 7.00
CA LEU A 110 -13.68 3.89 7.61
C LEU A 110 -13.47 3.17 8.94
N PHE A 111 -14.00 3.73 10.01
CA PHE A 111 -13.98 3.18 11.36
C PHE A 111 -15.37 2.69 11.76
N SER A 112 -15.74 1.48 11.32
CA SER A 112 -17.06 0.87 11.55
C SER A 112 -17.20 0.16 12.90
N GLY A 113 -16.12 -0.01 13.66
CA GLY A 113 -16.21 -0.58 15.00
C GLY A 113 -14.86 -0.76 15.70
N PRO A 114 -14.86 -1.16 16.98
CA PRO A 114 -13.63 -1.36 17.76
C PRO A 114 -12.73 -2.43 17.14
N GLY A 115 -11.41 -2.23 17.25
CA GLY A 115 -10.41 -3.23 16.87
C GLY A 115 -9.89 -3.12 15.44
N SER A 116 -10.64 -2.50 14.52
CA SER A 116 -10.14 -2.30 13.15
C SER A 116 -10.75 -1.10 12.46
N ALA A 117 -10.00 -0.54 11.52
CA ALA A 117 -10.52 0.37 10.50
C ALA A 117 -10.20 -0.19 9.11
N LEU A 118 -10.93 0.27 8.09
CA LEU A 118 -10.68 -0.05 6.69
C LEU A 118 -10.13 1.17 5.99
N VAL A 119 -8.96 1.03 5.38
CA VAL A 119 -8.40 2.04 4.48
C VAL A 119 -8.70 1.62 3.06
N ALA A 120 -9.42 2.44 2.30
CA ALA A 120 -9.68 2.23 0.89
C ALA A 120 -9.13 3.40 0.07
N GLY A 121 -8.61 3.13 -1.12
CA GLY A 121 -8.18 4.22 -2.00
C GLY A 121 -7.45 3.75 -3.24
N THR A 122 -7.12 4.72 -4.10
CA THR A 122 -6.28 4.50 -5.28
C THR A 122 -4.84 4.13 -4.87
N PRO A 123 -4.04 3.54 -5.78
CA PRO A 123 -2.63 3.25 -5.51
C PRO A 123 -1.85 4.46 -4.97
N ARG A 124 -2.15 5.66 -5.49
CA ARG A 124 -1.48 6.90 -5.05
C ARG A 124 -1.84 7.26 -3.60
N PHE A 125 -3.10 7.18 -3.21
CA PHE A 125 -3.52 7.43 -1.83
C PHE A 125 -2.93 6.37 -0.87
N LEU A 126 -3.00 5.10 -1.26
CA LEU A 126 -2.54 3.99 -0.42
C LEU A 126 -1.04 4.00 -0.15
N ARG A 127 -0.21 4.50 -1.08
CA ARG A 127 1.23 4.69 -0.85
C ARG A 127 1.53 5.56 0.38
N GLY A 128 0.70 6.57 0.63
CA GLY A 128 0.80 7.41 1.84
C GLY A 128 0.11 6.78 3.06
N ALA A 129 -1.12 6.29 2.88
CA ALA A 129 -1.94 5.81 4.00
C ALA A 129 -1.54 4.44 4.56
N VAL A 130 -0.87 3.63 3.74
CA VAL A 130 -0.42 2.26 4.06
C VAL A 130 1.03 2.12 3.59
N PRO A 131 2.00 2.67 4.34
CA PRO A 131 3.41 2.67 3.93
C PRO A 131 4.00 1.26 3.80
N GLU A 132 3.39 0.25 4.44
CA GLU A 132 3.77 -1.16 4.26
C GLU A 132 3.23 -1.81 2.96
N GLY A 133 2.49 -1.06 2.15
CA GLY A 133 1.80 -1.57 0.96
C GLY A 133 0.53 -2.38 1.28
N VAL A 134 -0.29 -2.65 0.26
CA VAL A 134 -1.59 -3.33 0.41
C VAL A 134 -1.44 -4.71 1.04
N ASP A 135 -0.55 -5.53 0.51
CA ASP A 135 -0.36 -6.91 0.98
C ASP A 135 0.42 -6.97 2.29
N GLY A 136 1.36 -6.05 2.51
CA GLY A 136 2.04 -5.89 3.79
C GLY A 136 1.04 -5.55 4.89
N GLY A 137 0.13 -4.60 4.61
CA GLY A 137 -0.95 -4.18 5.50
C GLY A 137 -1.90 -5.32 5.82
N ARG A 138 -2.43 -6.01 4.80
CA ARG A 138 -3.32 -7.18 4.96
C ARG A 138 -2.64 -8.29 5.76
N ALA A 139 -1.39 -8.61 5.49
CA ALA A 139 -0.65 -9.64 6.22
C ALA A 139 -0.38 -9.25 7.67
N ARG A 140 -0.05 -7.98 7.93
CA ARG A 140 0.12 -7.44 9.28
C ARG A 140 -1.19 -7.51 10.05
N PHE A 141 -2.29 -7.10 9.43
CA PHE A 141 -3.61 -7.20 10.02
C PHE A 141 -4.00 -8.64 10.34
N ALA A 142 -3.73 -9.60 9.44
CA ALA A 142 -3.98 -11.02 9.71
C ALA A 142 -3.17 -11.56 10.90
N ARG A 143 -1.95 -11.06 11.14
CA ARG A 143 -1.19 -11.37 12.37
C ARG A 143 -1.86 -10.77 13.59
N TYR A 144 -2.20 -9.49 13.53
CA TYR A 144 -2.89 -8.77 14.60
C TYR A 144 -4.21 -9.45 14.99
N ALA A 145 -5.08 -9.73 14.02
CA ALA A 145 -6.38 -10.38 14.22
C ALA A 145 -6.27 -11.75 14.90
N ARG A 146 -5.15 -12.48 14.70
CA ARG A 146 -4.88 -13.73 15.43
C ARG A 146 -4.58 -13.47 16.90
N THR A 147 -3.78 -12.45 17.20
CA THR A 147 -3.38 -12.06 18.57
C THR A 147 -4.56 -11.55 19.38
N VAL A 148 -5.42 -10.71 18.80
CA VAL A 148 -6.55 -10.08 19.53
C VAL A 148 -7.87 -10.84 19.39
N ALA A 149 -7.84 -12.07 18.87
CA ALA A 149 -9.03 -12.86 18.56
C ALA A 149 -9.95 -13.10 19.76
N HIS A 150 -9.39 -13.17 20.97
CA HIS A 150 -10.17 -13.33 22.21
C HIS A 150 -10.97 -12.06 22.55
N ARG A 151 -10.45 -10.89 22.20
CA ARG A 151 -11.07 -9.58 22.48
C ARG A 151 -12.03 -9.16 21.38
N TRP A 152 -11.67 -9.43 20.13
CA TRP A 152 -12.47 -9.08 18.94
C TRP A 152 -12.53 -10.26 17.95
N PRO A 153 -13.43 -11.24 18.18
CA PRO A 153 -13.48 -12.46 17.37
C PRO A 153 -13.75 -12.21 15.87
N GLY A 154 -14.53 -11.17 15.54
CA GLY A 154 -14.89 -10.83 14.17
C GLY A 154 -13.70 -10.49 13.26
N LEU A 155 -12.58 -10.04 13.83
CA LEU A 155 -11.42 -9.61 13.05
C LEU A 155 -10.76 -10.76 12.28
N ARG A 156 -10.91 -12.01 12.74
CA ARG A 156 -10.44 -13.19 11.99
C ARG A 156 -11.24 -13.43 10.71
N SER A 157 -12.52 -13.09 10.71
CA SER A 157 -13.35 -13.18 9.50
C SER A 157 -12.92 -12.10 8.51
N LEU A 158 -12.77 -10.86 9.00
CA LEU A 158 -12.33 -9.73 8.19
C LEU A 158 -10.94 -9.94 7.56
N ALA A 159 -9.98 -10.46 8.33
CA ALA A 159 -8.66 -10.79 7.79
C ALA A 159 -8.69 -11.87 6.70
N ARG A 160 -9.68 -12.79 6.76
CA ARG A 160 -9.87 -13.84 5.75
C ARG A 160 -10.58 -13.34 4.49
N SER A 161 -11.45 -12.34 4.60
CA SER A 161 -12.10 -11.73 3.43
C SER A 161 -11.17 -10.79 2.65
N LEU A 162 -10.11 -10.29 3.30
CA LEU A 162 -9.11 -9.41 2.69
C LEU A 162 -7.70 -10.01 2.77
N PRO A 163 -7.44 -11.19 2.15
CA PRO A 163 -6.13 -11.81 2.19
C PRO A 163 -5.11 -11.01 1.36
N PRO A 164 -3.81 -11.07 1.67
CA PRO A 164 -2.77 -10.62 0.77
C PRO A 164 -2.92 -11.29 -0.61
N ARG A 165 -2.78 -10.53 -1.69
CA ARG A 165 -2.86 -11.04 -3.07
C ARG A 165 -1.62 -11.84 -3.45
N HIS A 166 -0.45 -11.36 -3.04
CA HIS A 166 0.83 -11.99 -3.27
C HIS A 166 1.32 -12.62 -1.96
N LEU A 167 1.40 -13.96 -1.97
CA LEU A 167 2.12 -14.70 -0.95
C LEU A 167 3.60 -14.31 -1.03
N ALA A 168 4.23 -14.05 0.11
CA ALA A 168 5.62 -13.62 0.11
C ALA A 168 6.52 -14.78 -0.34
N TRP A 169 7.22 -14.63 -1.47
CA TRP A 169 7.98 -15.69 -2.13
C TRP A 169 9.37 -15.85 -1.54
N SER A 170 9.73 -17.08 -1.18
CA SER A 170 11.08 -17.42 -0.71
C SER A 170 11.96 -18.04 -1.80
N ARG A 171 11.36 -18.58 -2.86
CA ARG A 171 12.06 -19.26 -3.97
C ARG A 171 11.75 -18.54 -5.27
N SER A 172 12.72 -18.48 -6.16
CA SER A 172 12.60 -17.85 -7.46
C SER A 172 11.51 -18.52 -8.31
N ARG A 173 11.42 -19.86 -8.27
CA ARG A 173 10.39 -20.61 -9.02
C ARG A 173 8.95 -20.33 -8.58
N ASP A 174 8.76 -19.79 -7.38
CA ASP A 174 7.43 -19.45 -6.86
C ASP A 174 7.00 -18.04 -7.30
N VAL A 175 7.91 -17.26 -7.90
CA VAL A 175 7.65 -15.89 -8.38
C VAL A 175 6.94 -15.94 -9.73
N PRO A 176 5.70 -15.43 -9.84
CA PRO A 176 4.95 -15.42 -11.10
C PRO A 176 5.61 -14.57 -12.18
N ALA A 177 5.55 -15.04 -13.42
CA ALA A 177 5.97 -14.25 -14.58
C ALA A 177 5.22 -12.91 -14.66
N GLY A 178 5.89 -11.88 -15.19
CA GLY A 178 5.32 -10.53 -15.34
C GLY A 178 5.34 -9.66 -14.08
N THR A 179 5.86 -10.16 -12.95
CA THR A 179 6.09 -9.38 -11.73
C THR A 179 7.41 -8.62 -11.78
N GLY A 180 7.56 -7.57 -10.97
CA GLY A 180 8.84 -6.85 -10.81
C GLY A 180 9.94 -7.74 -10.21
N ALA A 181 9.56 -8.66 -9.32
CA ALA A 181 10.45 -9.69 -8.77
C ALA A 181 10.90 -10.70 -9.83
N ALA A 182 10.00 -11.16 -10.71
CA ALA A 182 10.39 -12.02 -11.85
C ALA A 182 11.36 -11.29 -12.78
N ARG A 183 11.13 -10.00 -13.04
CA ARG A 183 12.05 -9.21 -13.86
C ARG A 183 13.44 -9.05 -13.23
N GLN A 184 13.53 -8.85 -11.91
CA GLN A 184 14.82 -8.83 -11.19
C GLN A 184 15.54 -10.18 -11.33
N LEU A 185 14.83 -11.31 -11.21
CA LEU A 185 15.41 -12.65 -11.41
C LEU A 185 15.89 -12.89 -12.85
N GLU A 186 15.12 -12.46 -13.85
CA GLU A 186 15.53 -12.51 -15.26
C GLU A 186 16.79 -11.71 -15.52
N LEU A 187 16.91 -10.53 -14.92
CA LEU A 187 18.10 -9.68 -15.05
C LEU A 187 19.34 -10.34 -14.42
N MET A 188 19.20 -10.94 -13.23
CA MET A 188 20.31 -11.70 -12.61
C MET A 188 20.76 -12.84 -13.53
N ARG A 189 19.82 -13.67 -14.02
CA ARG A 189 20.14 -14.76 -14.96
C ARG A 189 20.75 -14.24 -16.25
N GLY A 190 20.25 -13.11 -16.74
CA GLY A 190 20.70 -12.48 -17.98
C GLY A 190 22.14 -12.00 -17.88
N LEU A 191 22.50 -11.34 -16.78
CA LEU A 191 23.85 -10.88 -16.49
C LEU A 191 24.81 -12.06 -16.29
N THR A 192 24.43 -13.06 -15.49
CA THR A 192 25.31 -14.22 -15.23
C THR A 192 25.58 -15.06 -16.47
N ALA A 193 24.62 -15.11 -17.41
CA ALA A 193 24.76 -15.76 -18.71
C ALA A 193 25.42 -14.88 -19.79
N GLY A 194 25.74 -13.60 -19.50
CA GLY A 194 26.32 -12.65 -20.45
C GLY A 194 25.36 -12.17 -21.56
N SER A 195 24.05 -12.36 -21.38
CA SER A 195 23.02 -11.91 -22.31
C SER A 195 22.49 -10.49 -22.03
N VAL A 196 22.84 -9.94 -20.87
CA VAL A 196 22.58 -8.54 -20.46
C VAL A 196 23.90 -7.99 -19.95
N ASP A 197 24.29 -6.79 -20.38
CA ASP A 197 25.50 -6.13 -19.88
C ASP A 197 25.27 -5.47 -18.51
N ALA A 198 26.36 -5.10 -17.83
CA ALA A 198 26.29 -4.54 -16.48
C ALA A 198 25.54 -3.18 -16.40
N PRO A 199 25.72 -2.23 -17.34
CA PRO A 199 24.93 -1.00 -17.39
C PRO A 199 23.42 -1.23 -17.51
N ASP A 200 22.99 -2.11 -18.43
CA ASP A 200 21.56 -2.40 -18.63
C ASP A 200 20.98 -3.22 -17.50
N PHE A 201 21.78 -4.10 -16.89
CA PHE A 201 21.42 -4.76 -15.65
C PHE A 201 21.14 -3.75 -14.54
N ALA A 202 22.04 -2.80 -14.28
CA ALA A 202 21.89 -1.81 -13.21
C ALA A 202 20.64 -0.95 -13.38
N ARG A 203 20.41 -0.41 -14.59
CA ARG A 203 19.21 0.40 -14.90
C ARG A 203 17.94 -0.44 -14.81
N GLY A 204 17.97 -1.64 -15.39
CA GLY A 204 16.85 -2.58 -15.39
C GLY A 204 16.47 -3.02 -13.97
N TRP A 205 17.46 -3.29 -13.12
CA TRP A 205 17.26 -3.71 -11.75
C TRP A 205 16.53 -2.65 -10.94
N GLN A 206 16.97 -1.39 -11.00
CA GLN A 206 16.31 -0.29 -10.29
C GLN A 206 14.87 -0.07 -10.77
N ALA A 207 14.61 -0.19 -12.07
CA ALA A 207 13.24 -0.09 -12.62
C ALA A 207 12.35 -1.25 -12.17
N ALA A 208 12.86 -2.47 -12.21
CA ALA A 208 12.14 -3.67 -11.78
C ALA A 208 11.88 -3.67 -10.27
N ARG A 209 12.85 -3.20 -9.46
CA ARG A 209 12.71 -3.02 -8.02
C ARG A 209 11.61 -2.00 -7.67
N ARG A 210 11.60 -0.84 -8.34
CA ARG A 210 10.52 0.16 -8.20
C ARG A 210 9.16 -0.44 -8.53
N THR A 211 9.06 -1.17 -9.64
CA THR A 211 7.83 -1.87 -10.03
C THR A 211 7.38 -2.88 -8.98
N SER A 212 8.33 -3.68 -8.45
CA SER A 212 8.07 -4.67 -7.41
C SER A 212 7.52 -4.02 -6.13
N GLN A 213 8.12 -2.90 -5.72
CA GLN A 213 7.68 -2.10 -4.57
C GLN A 213 6.30 -1.46 -4.80
N ASP A 214 6.08 -0.87 -5.97
CA ASP A 214 4.80 -0.26 -6.35
C ASP A 214 3.65 -1.29 -6.39
N ASN A 215 3.95 -2.51 -6.83
CA ASN A 215 3.02 -3.64 -6.82
C ASN A 215 2.82 -4.25 -5.41
N GLY A 216 3.63 -3.84 -4.43
CA GLY A 216 3.61 -4.41 -3.09
C GLY A 216 4.02 -5.88 -3.04
N GLU A 217 4.84 -6.32 -4.00
CA GLU A 217 5.36 -7.68 -4.06
C GLU A 217 6.23 -7.97 -2.83
N ARG A 218 6.12 -9.19 -2.30
CA ARG A 218 6.76 -9.54 -1.03
C ARG A 218 7.71 -10.70 -1.24
N LEU A 219 8.91 -10.54 -0.70
CA LEU A 219 9.93 -11.57 -0.66
C LEU A 219 10.12 -12.07 0.77
N ARG A 220 10.58 -13.30 0.90
CA ARG A 220 11.08 -13.91 2.14
C ARG A 220 12.48 -14.43 1.89
N GLU A 221 13.18 -14.73 2.98
CA GLU A 221 14.46 -15.43 2.88
C GLU A 221 14.31 -16.78 2.18
N PRO A 222 15.31 -17.19 1.37
CA PRO A 222 16.59 -16.49 1.08
C PRO A 222 16.51 -15.37 0.03
N LEU A 223 15.43 -15.31 -0.75
CA LEU A 223 15.30 -14.41 -1.89
C LEU A 223 15.35 -12.91 -1.49
N LEU A 224 14.83 -12.57 -0.32
CA LEU A 224 14.92 -11.21 0.23
C LEU A 224 16.37 -10.76 0.45
N THR A 225 17.20 -11.60 1.08
CA THR A 225 18.63 -11.30 1.28
C THR A 225 19.34 -11.12 -0.05
N ALA A 226 19.12 -12.03 -1.01
CA ALA A 226 19.74 -11.95 -2.33
C ALA A 226 19.47 -10.61 -3.04
N PHE A 227 18.21 -10.19 -3.04
CA PHE A 227 17.81 -8.91 -3.65
C PHE A 227 18.34 -7.71 -2.87
N GLY A 228 18.55 -7.86 -1.57
CA GLY A 228 19.23 -6.86 -0.75
C GLY A 228 20.70 -6.73 -1.12
N GLN A 229 21.40 -7.85 -1.25
CA GLN A 229 22.83 -7.89 -1.61
C GLN A 229 23.09 -7.31 -2.99
N VAL A 230 22.30 -7.70 -4.01
CA VAL A 230 22.42 -7.10 -5.35
C VAL A 230 22.15 -5.60 -5.32
N PHE A 231 21.18 -5.14 -4.53
CA PHE A 231 20.93 -3.71 -4.39
C PHE A 231 22.14 -2.98 -3.80
N SER A 232 22.78 -3.53 -2.77
CA SER A 232 24.01 -2.97 -2.20
C SER A 232 25.19 -3.00 -3.18
N LEU A 233 25.38 -4.08 -3.94
CA LEU A 233 26.43 -4.13 -4.99
C LEU A 233 26.27 -3.02 -6.03
N LEU A 234 25.03 -2.65 -6.36
CA LEU A 234 24.77 -1.58 -7.30
C LEU A 234 25.01 -0.18 -6.71
N GLU A 235 25.18 -0.04 -5.39
CA GLU A 235 25.63 1.21 -4.79
C GLU A 235 27.14 1.42 -5.01
N ASP A 236 27.90 0.33 -5.14
CA ASP A 236 29.34 0.30 -5.41
C ASP A 236 29.66 0.17 -6.92
N TYR A 237 28.67 0.33 -7.80
CA TYR A 237 28.82 0.21 -9.26
C TYR A 237 28.43 1.50 -9.98
N SER A 238 29.40 2.13 -10.63
CA SER A 238 29.18 3.30 -11.49
C SER A 238 28.97 2.92 -12.95
N VAL A 239 27.77 3.21 -13.46
CA VAL A 239 27.41 3.06 -14.87
C VAL A 239 28.15 4.08 -15.76
N ASP A 240 28.51 5.23 -15.20
CA ASP A 240 29.21 6.30 -15.91
C ASP A 240 30.71 6.23 -15.60
N LEU A 241 31.52 6.00 -16.65
CA LEU A 241 32.96 5.88 -16.52
C LEU A 241 33.63 7.18 -16.09
N ASP A 242 33.03 8.35 -16.38
CA ASP A 242 33.57 9.64 -16.00
C ASP A 242 33.34 9.95 -14.50
N LEU A 243 32.41 9.23 -13.87
CA LEU A 243 32.07 9.33 -12.44
C LEU A 243 32.57 8.14 -11.63
N LYS A 244 33.27 7.21 -12.27
CA LYS A 244 33.73 5.97 -11.64
C LYS A 244 34.90 6.23 -10.71
N ASP A 245 34.72 5.90 -9.43
CA ASP A 245 35.78 5.94 -8.44
C ASP A 245 36.69 4.70 -8.55
N ALA A 246 37.91 4.80 -8.00
CA ALA A 246 38.90 3.71 -8.08
C ALA A 246 38.46 2.43 -7.36
N ASP A 247 37.57 2.57 -6.37
CA ASP A 247 37.04 1.48 -5.56
C ASP A 247 35.72 0.89 -6.12
N ASP A 248 35.17 1.48 -7.19
CA ASP A 248 33.92 1.03 -7.80
C ASP A 248 34.10 -0.27 -8.59
N LEU A 249 33.10 -1.15 -8.47
CA LEU A 249 33.05 -2.42 -9.18
C LEU A 249 33.17 -2.24 -10.69
N THR A 250 33.97 -3.10 -11.31
CA THR A 250 33.96 -3.31 -12.75
C THR A 250 32.74 -4.14 -13.18
N ASP A 251 32.40 -4.09 -14.47
CA ASP A 251 31.33 -4.92 -15.05
C ASP A 251 31.53 -6.41 -14.74
N GLN A 252 32.79 -6.87 -14.80
CA GLN A 252 33.15 -8.26 -14.52
C GLN A 252 33.00 -8.60 -13.04
N GLU A 253 33.47 -7.73 -12.13
CA GLU A 253 33.31 -7.94 -10.68
C GLU A 253 31.84 -7.93 -10.26
N LEU A 254 31.03 -7.05 -10.84
CA LEU A 254 29.59 -7.04 -10.62
C LEU A 254 28.96 -8.36 -11.10
N ALA A 255 29.29 -8.82 -12.31
CA ALA A 255 28.76 -10.07 -12.85
C ALA A 255 29.17 -11.29 -12.00
N ASP A 256 30.41 -11.31 -11.50
CA ASP A 256 30.92 -12.39 -10.66
C ASP A 256 30.25 -12.38 -9.27
N ALA A 257 30.09 -11.21 -8.64
CA ALA A 257 29.40 -11.08 -7.37
C ALA A 257 27.91 -11.42 -7.46
N VAL A 258 27.23 -10.99 -8.54
CA VAL A 258 25.84 -11.39 -8.80
C VAL A 258 25.73 -12.89 -9.04
N ARG A 259 26.70 -13.52 -9.72
CA ARG A 259 26.73 -14.98 -9.89
C ARG A 259 26.83 -15.70 -8.56
N GLU A 260 27.73 -15.26 -7.68
CA GLU A 260 27.87 -15.83 -6.33
C GLU A 260 26.56 -15.72 -5.54
N ILE A 261 25.94 -14.53 -5.47
CA ILE A 261 24.65 -14.35 -4.79
C ILE A 261 23.60 -15.29 -5.36
N ALA A 262 23.55 -15.37 -6.69
CA ALA A 262 22.59 -16.18 -7.39
C ALA A 262 22.72 -17.67 -7.00
N GLU A 263 23.94 -18.20 -6.92
CA GLU A 263 24.23 -19.58 -6.48
C GLU A 263 23.79 -19.87 -5.04
N TYR A 264 23.90 -18.89 -4.14
CA TYR A 264 23.39 -19.02 -2.76
C TYR A 264 21.87 -18.94 -2.66
N THR A 265 21.22 -18.29 -3.63
CA THR A 265 19.78 -18.03 -3.59
C THR A 265 18.98 -19.19 -4.15
N GLU A 266 19.51 -19.87 -5.16
CA GLU A 266 18.99 -21.14 -5.67
C GLU A 266 20.13 -22.00 -6.24
N GLY A 267 20.07 -23.32 -5.99
CA GLY A 267 20.56 -24.26 -6.99
C GLY A 267 19.70 -24.09 -8.23
N PHE A 268 20.18 -23.27 -9.17
CA PHE A 268 19.56 -22.98 -10.47
C PHE A 268 19.16 -24.23 -11.23
#